data_AF-A0A0B6Y4D4-F1
#
_entry.id   AF-A0A0B6Y4D4-F1
#
_cell.length_a   1.000
_cell.length_b   1.000
_cell.length_c   1.000
_cell.angle_alpha   90.00
_cell.angle_beta   90.00
_cell.angle_gamma   90.00
#
_symmetry.space_group_name_H-M   'P 1'
#
loop_
_entity.id
_entity.type
_entity.pdbx_description
1 polymer ?
#
loop_
_entity_poly.entity_id
_entity_poly.type
_entity_poly.pdbx_seq_one_letter_code
_entity_poly.pdbx_strand_id
1 'polypeptide(L)'
;IVTGTWDCRVDDHQLYPFGEDENDKSLQNYDEFATVKITLNYPIPFGSQLSSKIYVSPNGIVSFDKRFTSYSPERCPIRSSDGEIRKLLLVYWTDLDLIPNDKGKLYTHMY
;
A
#
# COMPACT_ATOMS: atom_id res chain seq x y z
N ILE A 1 9.50 29.92 8.02
CA ILE A 1 9.95 29.01 6.95
C ILE A 1 11.25 28.41 7.44
N VAL A 2 11.28 27.12 7.76
CA VAL A 2 12.54 26.45 8.11
C VAL A 2 13.24 26.13 6.80
N THR A 3 14.40 26.75 6.57
CA THR A 3 15.30 26.42 5.46
C THR A 3 16.34 25.42 5.97
N GLY A 4 16.38 24.23 5.37
CA GLY A 4 17.36 23.18 5.66
C GLY A 4 17.37 22.13 4.56
N THR A 5 18.52 21.52 4.32
CA THR A 5 18.66 20.36 3.43
C THR A 5 18.33 19.12 4.23
N TRP A 6 17.28 18.40 3.84
CA TRP A 6 16.96 17.10 4.43
C TRP A 6 17.64 16.01 3.57
N ASP A 7 18.76 15.49 4.06
CA ASP A 7 19.33 14.25 3.55
C ASP A 7 18.46 13.11 4.06
N CYS A 8 17.63 12.52 3.21
CA CYS A 8 17.03 11.24 3.52
C CYS A 8 18.10 10.18 3.29
N ARG A 9 18.62 9.60 4.37
CA ARG A 9 19.55 8.48 4.27
C ARG A 9 18.82 7.20 4.63
N VAL A 10 19.10 6.17 3.85
CA VAL A 10 18.48 4.85 4.00
C VAL A 10 18.83 4.20 5.35
N ASP A 11 19.90 4.67 6.01
CA ASP A 11 20.36 4.26 7.34
C ASP A 11 19.85 5.16 8.50
N ASP A 12 18.88 6.04 8.25
CA ASP A 12 18.29 6.86 9.32
C ASP A 12 17.58 5.97 10.35
N HIS A 13 17.98 6.08 11.61
CA HIS A 13 17.41 5.32 12.74
C HIS A 13 15.91 5.57 12.98
N GLN A 14 15.32 6.62 12.38
CA GLN A 14 13.88 6.87 12.40
C GLN A 14 13.12 5.96 11.43
N LEU A 15 13.81 5.40 10.43
CA LEU A 15 13.26 4.41 9.53
C LEU A 15 13.35 3.04 10.19
N TYR A 16 12.33 2.21 9.96
CA TYR A 16 12.41 0.83 10.37
C TYR A 16 13.48 0.12 9.54
N PRO A 17 14.30 -0.75 10.17
CA PRO A 17 15.18 -1.64 9.42
C PRO A 17 14.38 -2.42 8.37
N PHE A 18 14.96 -2.60 7.18
CA PHE A 18 14.32 -3.31 6.07
C PHE A 18 15.37 -4.07 5.23
N GLY A 19 14.91 -5.01 4.40
CA GLY A 19 15.75 -5.77 3.47
C GLY A 19 16.04 -7.21 3.94
N GLU A 20 16.82 -7.94 3.14
CA GLU A 20 17.09 -9.37 3.39
C GLU A 20 17.74 -9.61 4.76
N ASP A 21 18.58 -8.69 5.23
CA ASP A 21 19.23 -8.72 6.55
C ASP A 21 18.21 -8.66 7.71
N GLU A 22 17.03 -8.09 7.45
CA GLU A 22 15.90 -7.99 8.41
C GLU A 22 14.87 -9.11 8.20
N ASN A 23 15.21 -10.14 7.41
CA ASN A 23 14.35 -11.25 7.01
C ASN A 23 13.17 -10.87 6.11
N ASP A 24 13.22 -9.70 5.47
CA ASP A 24 12.25 -9.37 4.43
C ASP A 24 12.43 -10.29 3.23
N LYS A 25 11.31 -10.63 2.57
CA LYS A 25 11.30 -11.47 1.38
C LYS A 25 10.79 -10.68 0.20
N SER A 26 11.59 -10.65 -0.86
CA SER A 26 11.13 -10.21 -2.17
C SER A 26 9.97 -11.10 -2.63
N LEU A 27 8.87 -10.48 -3.03
CA LEU A 27 7.80 -11.17 -3.73
C LEU A 27 8.33 -11.57 -5.12
N GLN A 28 8.04 -12.79 -5.57
CA GLN A 28 8.34 -13.15 -6.96
C GLN A 28 7.55 -12.25 -7.91
N ASN A 29 8.15 -11.82 -9.01
CA ASN A 29 7.55 -10.88 -9.98
C ASN A 29 6.18 -11.30 -10.55
N TYR A 30 5.75 -12.54 -10.34
CA TYR A 30 4.46 -13.08 -10.79
C TYR A 30 3.45 -13.30 -9.66
N ASP A 31 3.91 -13.17 -8.42
CA ASP A 31 3.09 -13.27 -7.22
C ASP A 31 2.56 -11.86 -6.91
N GLU A 32 1.72 -11.31 -7.81
CA GLU A 32 0.88 -10.11 -7.63
C GLU A 32 -0.18 -10.28 -6.55
N PHE A 33 0.12 -11.16 -5.61
CA PHE A 33 -0.73 -11.64 -4.58
C PHE A 33 -0.89 -10.54 -3.54
N ALA A 34 -2.13 -10.10 -3.34
CA ALA A 34 -2.46 -9.33 -2.15
C ALA A 34 -2.00 -10.10 -0.91
N THR A 35 -1.54 -9.38 0.10
CA THR A 35 -1.04 -9.92 1.36
C THR A 35 -1.94 -11.04 1.85
N VAL A 36 -1.35 -11.95 2.63
CA VAL A 36 -2.13 -12.87 3.45
C VAL A 36 -3.17 -12.07 4.26
N LYS A 37 -4.34 -12.66 4.47
CA LYS A 37 -5.48 -12.06 5.18
C LYS A 37 -5.03 -11.44 6.51
N ILE A 38 -5.11 -10.12 6.61
CA ILE A 38 -4.91 -9.39 7.86
C ILE A 38 -6.23 -9.36 8.59
N THR A 39 -6.26 -9.87 9.82
CA THR A 39 -7.46 -9.82 10.67
C THR A 39 -7.33 -8.70 11.69
N LEU A 40 -8.28 -7.77 11.67
CA LEU A 40 -8.32 -6.67 12.63
C LEU A 40 -8.94 -7.14 13.94
N ASN A 41 -8.34 -6.75 15.06
CA ASN A 41 -8.91 -6.97 16.39
C ASN A 41 -10.20 -6.17 16.61
N TYR A 42 -10.33 -5.02 15.93
CA TYR A 42 -11.50 -4.16 15.96
C TYR A 42 -11.99 -3.93 14.53
N PRO A 43 -13.24 -4.32 14.20
CA PRO A 43 -13.80 -4.08 12.87
C PRO A 43 -13.88 -2.59 12.56
N ILE A 44 -13.62 -2.23 11.30
CA ILE A 44 -13.73 -0.86 10.83
C ILE A 44 -14.95 -0.69 9.91
N PRO A 45 -15.61 0.47 9.91
CA PRO A 45 -16.74 0.72 9.02
C PRO A 45 -16.29 0.94 7.58
N PHE A 46 -16.98 0.29 6.64
CA PHE A 46 -16.96 0.59 5.21
C PHE A 46 -18.41 0.82 4.77
N GLY A 47 -18.80 2.08 4.63
CA GLY A 47 -20.21 2.44 4.49
C GLY A 47 -21.01 2.01 5.73
N SER A 48 -22.07 1.22 5.53
CA SER A 48 -22.92 0.69 6.61
C SER A 48 -22.48 -0.68 7.15
N GLN A 49 -21.38 -1.25 6.64
CA GLN A 49 -20.92 -2.58 7.01
C GLN A 49 -19.61 -2.52 7.79
N LEU A 50 -19.45 -3.37 8.80
CA LEU A 50 -18.20 -3.55 9.51
C LEU A 50 -17.36 -4.62 8.82
N SER A 51 -16.08 -4.31 8.60
CA SER A 51 -15.11 -5.21 7.96
C SER A 51 -13.96 -5.45 8.93
N SER A 52 -13.59 -6.72 9.12
CA SER A 52 -12.49 -7.13 10.01
C SER A 52 -11.37 -7.86 9.28
N LYS A 53 -11.50 -8.02 7.96
CA LYS A 53 -10.52 -8.69 7.11
C LYS A 53 -10.04 -7.71 6.05
N ILE A 54 -8.73 -7.55 5.98
CA ILE A 54 -8.06 -6.68 5.02
C ILE A 54 -7.06 -7.49 4.23
N TYR A 55 -6.94 -7.17 2.94
CA TYR A 55 -5.86 -7.64 2.07
C TYR A 55 -5.26 -6.42 1.38
N VAL A 56 -3.94 -6.34 1.35
CA VAL A 56 -3.20 -5.23 0.73
C VAL A 56 -2.51 -5.77 -0.51
N SER A 57 -2.80 -5.25 -1.69
CA SER A 57 -2.00 -5.60 -2.87
C SER A 57 -0.65 -4.89 -2.83
N PRO A 58 0.40 -5.48 -3.42
CA PRO A 58 1.63 -4.75 -3.75
C PRO A 58 1.30 -3.47 -4.50
N ASN A 59 0.23 -3.55 -5.30
CA ASN A 59 -0.29 -2.43 -6.04
C ASN A 59 -1.16 -1.45 -5.24
N GLY A 60 -0.88 -1.22 -3.96
CA GLY A 60 -1.54 -0.22 -3.08
C GLY A 60 -3.08 -0.27 -3.01
N ILE A 61 -3.69 -1.36 -3.48
CA ILE A 61 -5.12 -1.61 -3.36
C ILE A 61 -5.36 -2.30 -2.03
N VAL A 62 -6.12 -1.66 -1.17
CA VAL A 62 -6.59 -2.26 0.07
C VAL A 62 -8.01 -2.76 -0.15
N SER A 63 -8.22 -4.08 0.00
CA SER A 63 -9.52 -4.73 -0.19
C SER A 63 -10.05 -5.29 1.13
N PHE A 64 -11.35 -5.17 1.33
CA PHE A 64 -12.02 -5.63 2.54
C PHE A 64 -12.82 -6.92 2.28
N ASP A 65 -12.79 -7.83 3.25
CA ASP A 65 -13.52 -9.11 3.31
C ASP A 65 -13.15 -10.16 2.25
N LYS A 66 -13.01 -9.76 0.99
CA LYS A 66 -12.59 -10.58 -0.14
C LYS A 66 -11.24 -10.09 -0.67
N ARG A 67 -10.34 -11.04 -0.96
CA ARG A 67 -9.05 -10.76 -1.61
C ARG A 67 -9.29 -10.17 -3.00
N PHE A 68 -8.51 -9.15 -3.35
CA PHE A 68 -8.52 -8.56 -4.69
C PHE A 68 -7.11 -8.12 -5.10
N THR A 69 -6.76 -8.40 -6.34
CA THR A 69 -5.47 -8.09 -6.96
C THR A 69 -5.75 -7.64 -8.40
N SER A 70 -5.08 -6.58 -8.83
CA SER A 70 -5.14 -6.13 -10.21
C SER A 70 -3.81 -5.50 -10.58
N TYR A 71 -3.26 -5.87 -11.74
CA TYR A 71 -2.04 -5.31 -12.31
C TYR A 71 -2.29 -3.98 -13.01
N SER A 72 -3.53 -3.71 -13.42
CA SER A 72 -3.90 -2.50 -14.12
C SER A 72 -4.79 -1.59 -13.27
N PRO A 73 -4.72 -0.26 -13.46
CA PRO A 73 -5.67 0.65 -12.84
C PRO A 73 -7.09 0.33 -13.34
N GLU A 74 -7.97 -0.07 -12.43
CA GLU A 74 -9.38 -0.33 -12.72
C GLU A 74 -10.25 0.87 -12.32
N ARG A 75 -11.25 1.19 -13.14
CA ARG A 75 -12.22 2.25 -12.82
C ARG A 75 -13.20 1.77 -11.76
N CYS A 76 -13.29 2.53 -10.67
CA CYS A 76 -14.32 2.32 -9.66
C CYS A 76 -15.73 2.70 -10.16
N PRO A 77 -16.80 2.05 -9.67
CA PRO A 77 -16.77 0.93 -8.72
C PRO A 77 -16.46 -0.41 -9.40
N ILE A 78 -15.51 -1.16 -8.85
CA ILE A 78 -15.16 -2.50 -9.34
C ILE A 78 -16.21 -3.49 -8.80
N ARG A 79 -16.75 -4.35 -9.67
CA ARG A 79 -17.68 -5.41 -9.28
C ARG A 79 -17.00 -6.78 -9.29
N SER A 80 -17.37 -7.66 -8.37
CA SER A 80 -16.99 -9.08 -8.47
C SER A 80 -17.85 -9.81 -9.51
N SER A 81 -17.46 -11.03 -9.86
CA SER A 81 -18.16 -11.87 -10.84
C SER A 81 -19.61 -12.21 -10.46
N ASP A 82 -19.93 -12.11 -9.17
CA ASP A 82 -21.28 -12.26 -8.60
C ASP A 82 -22.11 -10.96 -8.64
N GLY A 83 -21.55 -9.86 -9.17
CA GLY A 83 -22.21 -8.56 -9.33
C GLY A 83 -22.07 -7.60 -8.14
N GLU A 84 -21.49 -8.05 -7.02
CA GLU A 84 -21.31 -7.23 -5.81
C GLU A 84 -20.26 -6.13 -6.01
N ILE A 85 -20.49 -4.95 -5.42
CA ILE A 85 -19.49 -3.87 -5.43
C ILE A 85 -18.36 -4.24 -4.47
N ARG A 86 -17.12 -4.22 -4.96
CA ARG A 86 -15.95 -4.47 -4.13
C ARG A 86 -15.72 -3.30 -3.18
N LYS A 87 -15.44 -3.65 -1.93
CA LYS A 87 -14.99 -2.72 -0.90
C LYS A 87 -13.50 -2.49 -1.06
N LEU A 88 -13.12 -1.39 -1.70
CA LEU A 88 -11.74 -1.07 -2.01
C LEU A 88 -11.40 0.32 -1.50
N LEU A 89 -10.19 0.45 -0.96
CA LEU A 89 -9.51 1.72 -0.74
C LEU A 89 -8.28 1.72 -1.64
N LEU A 90 -8.24 2.69 -2.55
CA LEU A 90 -7.09 2.91 -3.44
C LEU A 90 -6.23 3.98 -2.79
N VAL A 91 -5.07 3.60 -2.27
CA VAL A 91 -4.05 4.58 -1.94
C VAL A 91 -3.38 4.94 -3.26
N TYR A 92 -3.24 6.23 -3.59
CA TYR A 92 -2.46 6.61 -4.76
C TYR A 92 -1.00 6.25 -4.47
N TRP A 93 -0.55 5.15 -5.08
CA TRP A 93 0.83 4.70 -5.08
C TRP A 93 1.17 4.55 -6.57
N THR A 94 2.34 5.02 -6.94
CA THR A 94 2.89 4.86 -8.29
C THR A 94 4.19 4.10 -8.11
N ASP A 95 4.49 3.20 -9.04
CA ASP A 95 5.83 2.63 -9.16
C ASP A 95 6.79 3.81 -9.38
N LEU A 96 7.42 4.24 -8.29
CA LEU A 96 8.50 5.22 -8.32
C LEU A 96 9.78 4.42 -8.34
N ASP A 97 10.26 4.13 -9.54
CA ASP A 97 11.62 3.66 -9.72
C ASP A 97 12.54 4.87 -9.63
N LEU A 98 13.31 4.97 -8.53
CA LEU A 98 14.30 6.02 -8.32
C LEU A 98 15.64 5.51 -8.86
N ILE A 99 16.01 5.96 -10.05
CA ILE A 99 17.32 5.63 -10.63
C ILE A 99 18.42 6.52 -10.04
N PRO A 100 19.70 6.10 -10.11
CA PRO A 100 20.81 6.92 -9.63
C PRO A 100 20.79 8.31 -10.28
N ASN A 101 20.81 9.36 -9.44
CA ASN A 101 20.69 10.79 -9.76
C ASN A 101 19.26 11.36 -9.87
N ASP A 102 18.22 10.56 -9.60
CA ASP A 102 16.88 11.13 -9.47
C ASP A 102 16.79 12.12 -8.30
N LYS A 103 16.07 13.21 -8.53
CA LYS A 103 15.87 14.29 -7.55
C LYS A 103 14.40 14.41 -7.22
N GLY A 104 13.99 13.85 -6.08
CA GLY A 104 12.66 14.06 -5.51
C GLY A 104 12.57 15.35 -4.69
N LYS A 105 11.36 15.91 -4.58
CA LYS A 105 11.03 16.94 -3.57
C LYS A 105 9.94 16.40 -2.67
N LEU A 106 10.25 16.22 -1.39
CA LEU A 106 9.27 15.82 -0.38
C LEU A 106 8.55 17.06 0.15
N TYR A 107 7.23 17.07 0.08
CA TYR A 107 6.40 18.11 0.67
C TYR A 107 5.54 17.49 1.77
N THR A 108 5.78 17.87 3.03
CA THR A 108 4.93 17.45 4.16
C THR A 108 4.25 18.67 4.77
N HIS A 109 3.03 18.47 5.27
CA HIS A 109 2.32 19.45 6.09
C HIS A 109 2.20 18.86 7.49
N MET A 110 2.85 19.47 8.47
CA MET A 110 2.70 19.07 9.87
C MET A 110 1.58 19.92 10.49
N TYR A 111 0.57 19.24 11.03
CA TYR A 111 -0.49 19.85 11.84
C TYR A 111 -0.04 20.01 13.29
#